data_AF-A0A973M7G0-F1
#
_entry.id   AF-A0A973M7G0-F1
#
_cell.length_a   1.000
_cell.length_b   1.000
_cell.length_c   1.000
_cell.angle_alpha   90.00
_cell.angle_beta   90.00
_cell.angle_gamma   90.00
#
_symmetry.space_group_name_H-M   'P 1'
#
loop_
_entity.id
_entity.type
_entity.pdbx_description
1 polymer ?
#
loop_
_entity_poly.entity_id
_entity_poly.type
_entity_poly.pdbx_seq_one_letter_code
_entity_poly.pdbx_strand_id
1 'polypeptide(L)'
;MAAPEPPGLLPAAPLLLTTEEVRLLGAFVHGDIMGATMRAWLHASLGFCPRHTWAYAVVEIELWESGVGGRGGHQPFDVSVLYEDLARQLAFRLVKPHGWGRRPEAVLLPARRCYLCTQLDLPGRAGFVLGYANSDSASLAAEANLLRHTRRWCSATADEWAPVACAPCLGVPAGGTGAGSSRGLCRVHLAEEERTGRADDGDLTAAASRLTAVADRLAALASSMTASGRPADAATEASWVEALGFFGGWRFPAFLAGLTEREADTG
;
A
#
# COMPACT_ATOMS: atom_id res chain seq x y z
N MET A 1 10.59 26.87 1.36
CA MET A 1 10.36 25.41 1.31
C MET A 1 8.91 25.16 1.69
N ALA A 2 8.07 24.72 0.75
CA ALA A 2 6.70 24.36 1.08
C ALA A 2 6.72 23.14 2.02
N ALA A 3 5.93 23.19 3.09
CA ALA A 3 5.71 22.02 3.93
C ALA A 3 5.10 20.90 3.06
N PRO A 4 5.49 19.63 3.24
CA PRO A 4 4.79 18.54 2.58
C PRO A 4 3.31 18.59 2.96
N GLU A 5 2.41 18.51 1.98
CA GLU A 5 0.98 18.29 2.22
C GLU A 5 0.81 17.16 3.24
N PRO A 6 -0.16 17.26 4.17
CA PRO A 6 -0.46 16.14 5.05
C PRO A 6 -0.70 14.91 4.18
N PRO A 7 -0.11 13.74 4.50
CA PRO A 7 -0.24 12.56 3.67
C PRO A 7 -1.72 12.13 3.65
N GLY A 8 -2.44 12.60 2.63
CA GLY A 8 -3.88 12.39 2.50
C GLY A 8 -4.16 10.90 2.41
N LEU A 9 -4.89 10.38 3.40
CA LEU A 9 -5.49 9.05 3.30
C LEU A 9 -6.52 9.08 2.17
N LEU A 10 -6.65 7.98 1.44
CA LEU A 10 -7.68 7.86 0.42
C LEU A 10 -9.07 8.00 1.04
N PRO A 11 -10.03 8.67 0.37
CA PRO A 11 -11.42 8.66 0.79
C PRO A 11 -12.02 7.26 0.63
N ALA A 12 -13.16 7.02 1.29
CA ALA A 12 -13.94 5.80 1.09
C ALA A 12 -14.72 5.88 -0.24
N ALA A 13 -14.02 5.77 -1.36
CA ALA A 13 -14.58 5.91 -2.70
C ALA A 13 -13.85 5.03 -3.72
N PRO A 14 -14.44 4.75 -4.89
CA PRO A 14 -13.75 4.09 -5.98
C PRO A 14 -12.48 4.84 -6.37
N LEU A 15 -11.36 4.11 -6.49
CA LEU A 15 -10.11 4.64 -7.01
C LEU A 15 -10.19 4.65 -8.53
N LEU A 16 -10.54 5.81 -9.11
CA LEU A 16 -10.56 5.99 -10.56
C LEU A 16 -9.15 6.34 -11.06
N LEU A 17 -8.51 5.41 -11.76
CA LEU A 17 -7.20 5.55 -12.38
C LEU A 17 -7.30 6.23 -13.74
N THR A 18 -6.42 7.20 -13.97
CA THR A 18 -6.24 7.83 -15.27
C THR A 18 -5.46 6.92 -16.22
N THR A 19 -5.60 7.15 -17.52
CA THR A 19 -4.80 6.48 -18.56
C THR A 19 -3.31 6.62 -18.30
N GLU A 20 -2.85 7.79 -17.85
CA GLU A 20 -1.44 8.04 -17.60
C GLU A 20 -0.92 7.33 -16.35
N GLU A 21 -1.71 7.26 -15.27
CA GLU A 21 -1.38 6.44 -14.10
C GLU A 21 -1.20 4.97 -14.47
N VAL A 22 -2.13 4.41 -15.26
CA VAL A 22 -2.06 3.01 -15.70
C VAL A 22 -0.86 2.78 -16.60
N ARG A 23 -0.56 3.70 -17.52
CA ARG A 23 0.62 3.62 -18.37
C ARG A 23 1.92 3.60 -17.57
N LEU A 24 2.06 4.51 -16.61
CA LEU A 24 3.25 4.63 -15.76
C LEU A 24 3.39 3.43 -14.81
N LEU A 25 2.30 2.97 -14.19
CA LEU A 25 2.30 1.78 -13.34
C LEU A 25 2.62 0.52 -14.13
N GLY A 26 2.05 0.38 -15.33
CA GLY A 26 2.36 -0.73 -16.23
C GLY A 26 3.85 -0.78 -16.57
N ALA A 27 4.46 0.37 -16.89
CA ALA A 27 5.92 0.43 -17.10
C ALA A 27 6.71 0.07 -15.82
N PHE A 28 6.24 0.51 -14.66
CA PHE A 28 6.89 0.23 -13.37
C PHE A 28 6.89 -1.26 -13.01
N VAL A 29 5.73 -1.93 -13.13
CA VAL A 29 5.55 -3.39 -12.89
C VAL A 29 6.56 -4.19 -13.73
N HIS A 30 6.75 -3.82 -15.01
CA HIS A 30 7.55 -4.61 -15.95
C HIS A 30 9.08 -4.38 -15.90
N GLY A 31 9.63 -3.63 -14.94
CA GLY A 31 11.09 -3.61 -14.78
C GLY A 31 11.74 -2.51 -13.94
N ASP A 32 11.06 -1.40 -13.66
CA ASP A 32 11.72 -0.28 -12.97
C ASP A 32 12.06 -0.60 -11.51
N ILE A 33 11.29 -1.50 -10.86
CA ILE A 33 11.49 -1.90 -9.47
C ILE A 33 12.88 -2.55 -9.22
N MET A 34 13.51 -3.07 -10.27
CA MET A 34 14.80 -3.77 -10.17
C MET A 34 16.02 -2.83 -10.10
N GLY A 35 15.85 -1.54 -10.39
CA GLY A 35 16.95 -0.57 -10.36
C GLY A 35 17.35 -0.15 -8.94
N ALA A 36 18.66 -0.13 -8.63
CA ALA A 36 19.16 0.30 -7.32
C ALA A 36 18.75 1.74 -6.97
N THR A 37 18.75 2.66 -7.95
CA THR A 37 18.27 4.04 -7.79
C THR A 37 16.78 4.09 -7.49
N MET A 38 15.98 3.23 -8.13
CA MET A 38 14.54 3.14 -7.87
C MET A 38 14.28 2.62 -6.45
N ARG A 39 14.96 1.55 -6.03
CA ARG A 39 14.86 1.02 -4.66
C ARG A 39 15.21 2.09 -3.63
N ALA A 40 16.32 2.81 -3.81
CA ALA A 40 16.68 3.92 -2.93
C ALA A 40 15.61 5.03 -2.89
N TRP A 41 14.96 5.33 -4.04
CA TRP A 41 13.84 6.27 -4.08
C TRP A 41 12.63 5.75 -3.29
N LEU A 42 12.24 4.50 -3.51
CA LEU A 42 11.12 3.84 -2.83
C LEU A 42 11.37 3.79 -1.32
N HIS A 43 12.57 3.47 -0.85
CA HIS A 43 12.90 3.50 0.59
C HIS A 43 12.80 4.93 1.17
N ALA A 44 13.29 5.94 0.43
CA ALA A 44 13.21 7.33 0.88
C ALA A 44 11.77 7.88 0.90
N SER A 45 10.91 7.41 0.00
CA SER A 45 9.50 7.79 -0.10
C SER A 45 8.56 6.86 0.68
N LEU A 46 9.10 5.83 1.35
CA LEU A 46 8.33 4.77 2.03
C LEU A 46 7.32 4.08 1.10
N GLY A 47 7.73 3.84 -0.14
CA GLY A 47 6.92 3.30 -1.22
C GLY A 47 6.19 4.40 -2.00
N PHE A 48 4.92 4.17 -2.29
CA PHE A 48 4.07 5.14 -2.98
C PHE A 48 3.27 6.00 -1.98
N CYS A 49 2.68 7.11 -2.46
CA CYS A 49 1.69 7.82 -1.67
C CYS A 49 0.43 6.96 -1.52
N PRO A 50 -0.47 7.22 -0.55
CA PRO A 50 -1.67 6.43 -0.33
C PRO A 50 -2.47 6.08 -1.59
N ARG A 51 -2.66 7.03 -2.49
CA ARG A 51 -3.30 6.80 -3.79
C ARG A 51 -2.55 5.81 -4.66
N HIS A 52 -1.26 6.04 -4.87
CA HIS A 52 -0.46 5.21 -5.76
C HIS A 52 -0.07 3.85 -5.16
N THR A 53 -0.11 3.70 -3.83
CA THR A 53 -0.01 2.41 -3.13
C THR A 53 -1.12 1.46 -3.57
N TRP A 54 -2.37 1.94 -3.54
CA TRP A 54 -3.52 1.14 -3.98
C TRP A 54 -3.64 1.07 -5.50
N ALA A 55 -3.29 2.13 -6.23
CA ALA A 55 -3.30 2.12 -7.69
C ALA A 55 -2.35 1.06 -8.26
N TYR A 56 -1.15 0.94 -7.68
CA TYR A 56 -0.18 -0.08 -8.07
C TYR A 56 -0.74 -1.50 -7.92
N ALA A 57 -1.35 -1.80 -6.78
CA ALA A 57 -1.97 -3.09 -6.54
C ALA A 57 -3.16 -3.36 -7.48
N VAL A 58 -3.99 -2.35 -7.74
CA VAL A 58 -5.10 -2.47 -8.70
C VAL A 58 -4.58 -2.78 -10.11
N VAL A 59 -3.56 -2.06 -10.58
CA VAL A 59 -2.97 -2.30 -11.91
C VAL A 59 -2.42 -3.71 -12.01
N GLU A 60 -1.68 -4.18 -10.99
CA GLU A 60 -1.15 -5.53 -10.99
C GLU A 60 -2.26 -6.58 -10.94
N ILE A 61 -3.19 -6.50 -9.99
CA ILE A 61 -4.23 -7.51 -9.79
C ILE A 61 -5.23 -7.56 -10.95
N GLU A 62 -5.65 -6.41 -11.50
CA GLU A 62 -6.67 -6.39 -12.56
C GLU A 62 -6.08 -6.71 -13.93
N LEU A 63 -4.87 -6.22 -14.25
CA LEU A 63 -4.35 -6.28 -15.61
C LEU A 63 -3.32 -7.38 -15.85
N TRP A 64 -2.77 -7.97 -14.77
CA TRP A 64 -1.85 -9.08 -14.92
C TRP A 64 -2.64 -10.39 -15.05
N GLU A 65 -2.66 -10.97 -16.25
CA GLU A 65 -3.34 -12.25 -16.51
C GLU A 65 -2.38 -13.45 -16.55
N SER A 66 -1.06 -13.20 -16.51
CA SER A 66 -0.02 -14.22 -16.67
C SER A 66 0.54 -14.70 -15.32
N GLY A 67 0.01 -15.80 -14.77
CA GLY A 67 0.55 -16.33 -13.50
C GLY A 67 0.08 -17.73 -13.15
N VAL A 68 0.72 -18.28 -12.12
CA VAL A 68 0.53 -19.64 -11.59
C VAL A 68 0.08 -19.56 -10.14
N GLY A 69 -0.77 -20.48 -9.69
CA GLY A 69 -1.32 -20.49 -8.32
C GLY A 69 -2.84 -20.44 -8.29
N GLY A 70 -3.41 -20.37 -7.07
CA GLY A 70 -4.85 -20.56 -6.84
C GLY A 70 -5.79 -19.50 -7.45
N ARG A 71 -5.25 -18.37 -7.93
CA ARG A 71 -6.01 -17.26 -8.54
C ARG A 71 -5.58 -16.92 -9.98
N GLY A 72 -4.71 -17.72 -10.59
CA GLY A 72 -4.15 -17.41 -11.92
C GLY A 72 -3.26 -16.16 -11.89
N GLY A 73 -3.25 -15.37 -12.96
CA GLY A 73 -2.41 -14.17 -13.07
C GLY A 73 -2.80 -12.98 -12.20
N HIS A 74 -4.04 -12.92 -11.70
CA HIS A 74 -4.58 -11.76 -10.99
C HIS A 74 -4.09 -11.68 -9.54
N GLN A 75 -2.78 -11.53 -9.36
CA GLN A 75 -2.11 -11.68 -8.07
C GLN A 75 -1.11 -10.54 -7.77
N PRO A 76 -1.00 -10.08 -6.51
CA PRO A 76 -0.12 -8.99 -6.11
C PRO A 76 1.32 -9.46 -5.88
N PHE A 77 1.99 -10.00 -6.89
CA PHE A 77 3.35 -10.54 -6.78
C PHE A 77 4.40 -9.45 -6.54
N ASP A 78 4.54 -8.50 -7.46
CA ASP A 78 5.47 -7.39 -7.36
C ASP A 78 5.09 -6.44 -6.21
N VAL A 79 3.80 -6.31 -5.90
CA VAL A 79 3.32 -5.69 -4.65
C VAL A 79 3.90 -6.42 -3.43
N SER A 80 3.79 -7.75 -3.37
CA SER A 80 4.27 -8.52 -2.22
C SER A 80 5.78 -8.36 -2.05
N VAL A 81 6.54 -8.43 -3.15
CA VAL A 81 8.00 -8.22 -3.14
C VAL A 81 8.37 -6.82 -2.67
N LEU A 82 7.71 -5.77 -3.20
CA LEU A 82 8.01 -4.39 -2.81
C LEU A 82 7.70 -4.13 -1.34
N TYR A 83 6.51 -4.50 -0.89
CA TYR A 83 6.05 -4.18 0.45
C TYR A 83 6.66 -5.09 1.51
N GLU A 84 7.17 -6.27 1.15
CA GLU A 84 8.05 -7.06 2.02
C GLU A 84 9.30 -6.25 2.37
N ASP A 85 10.04 -5.78 1.35
CA ASP A 85 11.28 -5.03 1.53
C ASP A 85 11.04 -3.73 2.33
N LEU A 86 10.00 -2.98 1.98
CA LEU A 86 9.62 -1.76 2.71
C LEU A 86 9.25 -2.05 4.18
N ALA A 87 8.49 -3.11 4.44
CA ALA A 87 8.09 -3.47 5.80
C ALA A 87 9.30 -3.86 6.65
N ARG A 88 10.22 -4.70 6.14
CA ARG A 88 11.45 -5.09 6.85
C ARG A 88 12.32 -3.88 7.17
N GLN A 89 12.51 -2.98 6.21
CA GLN A 89 13.35 -1.80 6.41
C GLN A 89 12.75 -0.82 7.40
N LEU A 90 11.45 -0.57 7.31
CA LEU A 90 10.78 0.32 8.25
C LEU A 90 10.77 -0.29 9.66
N ALA A 91 10.47 -1.58 9.81
CA ALA A 91 10.56 -2.28 11.09
C ALA A 91 11.93 -2.12 11.75
N PHE A 92 13.00 -2.34 10.98
CA PHE A 92 14.37 -2.14 11.46
C PHE A 92 14.66 -0.70 11.87
N ARG A 93 14.12 0.29 11.16
CA ARG A 93 14.33 1.71 11.50
C ARG A 93 13.56 2.15 12.74
N LEU A 94 12.38 1.58 13.00
CA LEU A 94 11.54 1.94 14.15
C LEU A 94 12.16 1.54 15.49
N VAL A 95 12.92 0.44 15.53
CA VAL A 95 13.56 -0.06 16.76
C VAL A 95 14.97 0.46 16.97
N LYS A 96 15.49 1.29 16.06
CA LYS A 96 16.85 1.83 16.21
C LYS A 96 16.88 2.89 17.30
N PRO A 97 17.89 2.88 18.18
CA PRO A 97 18.09 3.96 19.14
C PRO A 97 18.12 5.31 18.44
N HIS A 98 17.23 6.21 18.85
CA HIS A 98 17.17 7.56 18.33
C HIS A 98 18.29 8.39 18.97
N GLY A 99 19.22 8.89 18.15
CA GLY A 99 20.23 9.83 18.61
C GLY A 99 19.60 11.13 19.14
N TRP A 100 20.33 11.86 19.98
CA TRP A 100 19.88 13.14 20.54
C TRP A 100 19.33 14.09 19.46
N GLY A 101 18.12 14.61 19.68
CA GLY A 101 17.46 15.56 18.79
C GLY A 101 16.78 14.97 17.55
N ARG A 102 16.74 13.64 17.39
CA ARG A 102 15.91 13.01 16.35
C ARG A 102 14.46 12.88 16.78
N ARG A 103 13.58 13.21 15.85
CA ARG A 103 12.13 13.07 15.89
C ARG A 103 11.74 11.67 15.40
N PRO A 104 11.28 10.74 16.27
CA PRO A 104 10.94 9.38 15.87
C PRO A 104 9.87 9.34 14.76
N GLU A 105 8.95 10.30 14.75
CA GLU A 105 7.91 10.42 13.72
C GLU A 105 8.48 10.62 12.32
N ALA A 106 9.70 11.18 12.19
CA ALA A 106 10.36 11.37 10.90
C ALA A 106 10.71 10.05 10.20
N VAL A 107 10.78 8.93 10.93
CA VAL A 107 10.97 7.59 10.35
C VAL A 107 9.69 7.11 9.65
N LEU A 108 8.53 7.54 10.13
CA LEU A 108 7.20 7.18 9.60
C LEU A 108 6.75 8.09 8.46
N LEU A 109 7.43 9.23 8.24
CA LEU A 109 7.12 10.19 7.20
C LEU A 109 8.06 10.01 5.98
N PRO A 110 7.53 10.17 4.75
CA PRO A 110 8.33 10.06 3.56
C PRO A 110 9.30 11.25 3.47
N ALA A 111 10.58 10.97 3.20
CA ALA A 111 11.59 12.00 2.99
C ALA A 111 11.56 12.58 1.56
N ARG A 112 10.77 11.97 0.66
CA ARG A 112 10.61 12.37 -0.75
C ARG A 112 9.19 12.11 -1.22
N ARG A 113 8.76 12.84 -2.26
CA ARG A 113 7.48 12.58 -2.95
C ARG A 113 7.49 11.21 -3.63
N CYS A 114 6.29 10.67 -3.83
CA CYS A 114 6.13 9.39 -4.50
C CYS A 114 6.65 9.45 -5.93
N TYR A 115 7.26 8.37 -6.41
CA TYR A 115 7.85 8.31 -7.75
C TYR A 115 6.83 8.64 -8.84
N LEU A 116 5.63 8.04 -8.77
CA LEU A 116 4.56 8.31 -9.74
C LEU A 116 4.10 9.76 -9.77
N CYS A 117 3.90 10.36 -8.59
CA CYS A 117 3.57 11.77 -8.44
C CYS A 117 4.60 12.64 -9.17
N THR A 118 5.88 12.28 -9.05
CA THR A 118 6.97 13.00 -9.70
C THR A 118 6.97 12.80 -11.22
N GLN A 119 6.59 11.62 -11.72
CA GLN A 119 6.47 11.36 -13.16
C GLN A 119 5.26 12.07 -13.77
N LEU A 120 4.12 12.11 -13.07
CA LEU A 120 2.89 12.77 -13.52
C LEU A 120 3.06 14.29 -13.63
N ASP A 121 3.95 14.89 -12.84
CA ASP A 121 4.28 16.31 -12.92
C ASP A 121 5.20 16.67 -14.10
N LEU A 122 5.81 15.67 -14.76
CA LEU A 122 6.65 15.93 -15.94
C LEU A 122 5.78 16.27 -17.15
N PRO A 123 6.24 17.17 -18.04
CA PRO A 123 5.52 17.44 -19.28
C PRO A 123 5.28 16.15 -20.07
N GLY A 124 4.04 15.93 -20.50
CA GLY A 124 3.69 14.79 -21.33
C GLY A 124 4.59 14.72 -22.56
N ARG A 125 5.20 13.56 -22.82
CA ARG A 125 5.98 13.37 -24.05
C ARG A 125 5.01 13.35 -25.24
N ALA A 126 5.09 14.36 -26.11
CA ALA A 126 4.32 14.39 -27.34
C ALA A 126 4.77 13.27 -28.30
N GLY A 127 3.83 12.44 -28.77
CA GLY A 127 4.08 11.33 -29.69
C GLY A 127 3.09 10.18 -29.50
N PHE A 128 3.11 9.17 -30.38
CA PHE A 128 2.33 7.94 -30.25
C PHE A 128 2.72 7.25 -28.92
N VAL A 129 1.91 7.41 -27.88
CA VAL A 129 2.17 6.82 -26.58
C VAL A 129 1.61 5.40 -26.58
N LEU A 130 2.31 4.49 -27.24
CA LEU A 130 2.11 3.06 -27.04
C LEU A 130 2.41 2.75 -25.56
N GLY A 131 1.46 2.08 -24.88
CA GLY A 131 1.73 1.51 -23.56
C GLY A 131 2.82 0.44 -23.63
N TYR A 132 3.21 -0.12 -22.49
CA TYR A 132 4.11 -1.28 -22.48
C TYR A 132 3.55 -2.38 -23.42
N ALA A 133 4.42 -2.96 -24.26
CA ALA A 133 4.07 -3.97 -25.26
C ALA A 133 2.98 -3.55 -26.29
N ASN A 134 2.92 -2.27 -26.67
CA ASN A 134 1.93 -1.74 -27.63
C ASN A 134 0.47 -1.81 -27.16
N SER A 135 0.25 -1.88 -25.86
CA SER A 135 -1.09 -1.90 -25.27
C SER A 135 -1.81 -0.56 -25.37
N ASP A 136 -3.13 -0.60 -25.55
CA ASP A 136 -4.02 0.55 -25.44
C ASP A 136 -4.25 0.90 -23.96
N SER A 137 -3.53 1.91 -23.48
CA SER A 137 -3.59 2.35 -22.08
C SER A 137 -4.97 2.88 -21.68
N ALA A 138 -5.79 3.35 -22.63
CA ALA A 138 -7.15 3.81 -22.33
C ALA A 138 -8.08 2.63 -22.04
N SER A 139 -8.00 1.58 -22.87
CA SER A 139 -8.73 0.33 -22.65
C SER A 139 -8.29 -0.35 -21.35
N LEU A 140 -6.98 -0.43 -21.08
CA LEU A 140 -6.45 -0.96 -19.82
C LEU A 140 -6.90 -0.15 -18.60
N ALA A 141 -6.99 1.18 -18.70
CA ALA A 141 -7.51 1.99 -17.61
C ALA A 141 -9.00 1.76 -17.36
N ALA A 142 -9.80 1.59 -18.42
CA ALA A 142 -11.20 1.22 -18.27
C ALA A 142 -11.34 -0.14 -17.56
N GLU A 143 -10.49 -1.11 -17.90
CA GLU A 143 -10.47 -2.43 -17.30
C GLU A 143 -10.04 -2.42 -15.83
N ALA A 144 -8.91 -1.79 -15.49
CA ALA A 144 -8.43 -1.68 -14.10
C ALA A 144 -9.47 -1.00 -13.18
N ASN A 145 -10.22 -0.04 -13.71
CA ASN A 145 -11.27 0.67 -12.97
C ASN A 145 -12.52 -0.18 -12.70
N LEU A 146 -12.63 -1.40 -13.26
CA LEU A 146 -13.70 -2.34 -12.92
C LEU A 146 -13.51 -2.96 -11.52
N LEU A 147 -12.27 -3.01 -11.01
CA LEU A 147 -11.91 -3.45 -9.66
C LEU A 147 -12.46 -4.85 -9.30
N ARG A 148 -12.65 -5.74 -10.28
CA ARG A 148 -13.35 -7.03 -10.10
C ARG A 148 -12.53 -7.95 -9.20
N HIS A 149 -11.26 -8.11 -9.51
CA HIS A 149 -10.38 -9.07 -8.85
C HIS A 149 -9.93 -8.55 -7.48
N THR A 150 -9.59 -7.27 -7.40
CA THR A 150 -9.20 -6.54 -6.19
C THR A 150 -10.35 -6.55 -5.18
N ARG A 151 -11.58 -6.22 -5.60
CA ARG A 151 -12.76 -6.27 -4.72
C ARG A 151 -12.99 -7.68 -4.20
N ARG A 152 -12.94 -8.69 -5.08
CA ARG A 152 -13.12 -10.08 -4.70
C ARG A 152 -12.08 -10.52 -3.67
N TRP A 153 -10.82 -10.13 -3.83
CA TRP A 153 -9.77 -10.49 -2.89
C TRP A 153 -9.93 -9.78 -1.56
N CYS A 154 -10.07 -8.46 -1.53
CA CYS A 154 -10.29 -7.70 -0.30
C CYS A 154 -11.47 -8.24 0.52
N SER A 155 -12.57 -8.59 -0.15
CA SER A 155 -13.75 -9.17 0.51
C SER A 155 -13.49 -10.58 1.03
N ALA A 156 -12.83 -11.43 0.24
CA ALA A 156 -12.57 -12.83 0.60
C ALA A 156 -11.58 -12.99 1.77
N THR A 157 -10.77 -11.98 2.05
CA THR A 157 -9.77 -12.01 3.14
C THR A 157 -10.11 -11.06 4.30
N ALA A 158 -11.31 -10.45 4.28
CA ALA A 158 -11.72 -9.44 5.26
C ALA A 158 -11.63 -9.91 6.71
N ASP A 159 -12.01 -11.15 6.99
CA ASP A 159 -11.98 -11.73 8.34
C ASP A 159 -10.57 -11.74 8.97
N GLU A 160 -9.53 -11.76 8.14
CA GLU A 160 -8.13 -11.79 8.58
C GLU A 160 -7.56 -10.37 8.79
N TRP A 161 -7.77 -9.46 7.83
CA TRP A 161 -7.14 -8.14 7.88
C TRP A 161 -7.97 -7.08 8.61
N ALA A 162 -9.30 -7.18 8.66
CA ALA A 162 -10.16 -6.17 9.27
C ALA A 162 -9.94 -6.02 10.80
N PRO A 163 -9.74 -7.10 11.58
CA PRO A 163 -9.48 -6.98 13.02
C PRO A 163 -8.18 -6.21 13.36
N VAL A 164 -7.22 -6.15 12.43
CA VAL A 164 -5.93 -5.46 12.60
C VAL A 164 -5.89 -4.12 11.86
N ALA A 165 -7.01 -3.69 11.28
CA ALA A 165 -7.11 -2.43 10.55
C ALA A 165 -7.02 -1.23 11.48
N CYS A 166 -6.52 -0.11 10.96
CA CYS A 166 -6.41 1.12 11.73
C CYS A 166 -7.79 1.70 12.04
N ALA A 167 -8.19 1.66 13.31
CA ALA A 167 -9.47 2.18 13.78
C ALA A 167 -9.77 3.64 13.34
N PRO A 168 -8.83 4.60 13.45
CA PRO A 168 -9.02 5.94 12.90
C PRO A 168 -9.31 5.98 11.40
N CYS A 169 -8.64 5.13 10.58
CA CYS A 169 -8.97 5.03 9.15
C CYS A 169 -10.41 4.54 8.94
N LEU A 170 -10.91 3.65 9.80
CA LEU A 170 -12.27 3.11 9.70
C LEU A 170 -13.33 4.03 10.34
N GLY A 171 -12.95 5.21 10.84
CA GLY A 171 -13.87 6.13 11.51
C GLY A 171 -14.33 5.65 12.89
N VAL A 172 -13.65 4.66 13.47
CA VAL A 172 -13.94 4.19 14.83
C VAL A 172 -13.23 5.13 15.83
N PRO A 173 -13.97 5.82 16.71
CA PRO A 173 -13.37 6.77 17.64
C PRO A 173 -12.42 6.07 18.62
N ALA A 174 -11.27 6.69 18.85
CA ALA A 174 -10.32 6.27 19.88
C ALA A 174 -10.97 6.43 21.27
N GLY A 175 -11.41 5.33 21.88
CA GLY A 175 -12.03 5.36 23.22
C GLY A 175 -13.19 4.40 23.46
N GLY A 176 -13.64 3.63 22.47
CA GLY A 176 -14.52 2.48 22.73
C GLY A 176 -13.80 1.49 23.64
N THR A 177 -14.48 0.98 24.68
CA THR A 177 -13.95 0.17 25.79
C THR A 177 -13.33 -1.19 25.42
N GLY A 178 -12.96 -1.41 24.16
CA GLY A 178 -12.15 -2.53 23.71
C GLY A 178 -10.79 -2.05 23.24
N ALA A 179 -9.80 -2.05 24.14
CA ALA A 179 -8.37 -2.14 23.84
C ALA A 179 -7.89 -1.46 22.53
N GLY A 180 -8.12 -0.15 22.39
CA GLY A 180 -7.52 0.66 21.32
C GLY A 180 -6.05 0.91 21.59
N SER A 181 -5.24 -0.13 21.68
CA SER A 181 -3.79 0.02 21.65
C SER A 181 -3.39 0.49 20.23
N SER A 182 -2.68 1.61 20.16
CA SER A 182 -1.66 2.00 19.15
C SER A 182 -1.15 0.90 18.19
N ARG A 183 -1.10 -0.37 18.63
CA ARG A 183 -0.74 -1.59 17.89
C ARG A 183 -1.45 -1.78 16.53
N GLY A 184 -2.64 -1.20 16.34
CA GLY A 184 -3.40 -1.28 15.09
C GLY A 184 -3.18 -0.14 14.09
N LEU A 185 -2.42 0.90 14.44
CA LEU A 185 -2.36 2.13 13.64
C LEU A 185 -1.67 1.92 12.28
N CYS A 186 -2.17 2.63 11.26
CA CYS A 186 -1.44 2.79 10.01
C CYS A 186 -0.26 3.76 10.22
N ARG A 187 0.67 3.79 9.27
CA ARG A 187 1.86 4.63 9.32
C ARG A 187 1.55 6.10 9.58
N VAL A 188 0.53 6.66 8.92
CA VAL A 188 0.15 8.07 9.05
C VAL A 188 -0.38 8.38 10.45
N HIS A 189 -1.28 7.55 10.97
CA HIS A 189 -1.82 7.76 12.32
C HIS A 189 -0.78 7.47 13.41
N LEU A 190 0.11 6.49 13.23
CA LEU A 190 1.21 6.27 14.17
C LEU A 190 2.15 7.48 14.22
N ALA A 191 2.47 8.09 13.08
CA ALA A 191 3.27 9.32 13.04
C ALA A 191 2.59 10.48 13.76
N GLU A 192 1.27 10.58 13.67
CA GLU A 192 0.47 11.60 14.33
C GLU A 192 0.39 11.39 15.86
N GLU A 193 0.16 10.15 16.31
CA GLU A 193 0.19 9.81 17.73
C GLU A 193 1.58 10.09 18.33
N GLU A 194 2.66 9.73 17.63
CA GLU A 194 4.04 10.03 18.04
C GLU A 194 4.29 11.55 18.13
N ARG A 195 3.90 12.29 17.08
CA ARG A 195 4.02 13.75 17.03
C ARG A 195 3.23 14.45 18.15
N THR A 196 2.12 13.87 18.59
CA THR A 196 1.28 14.40 19.68
C THR A 196 1.65 13.86 21.06
N GLY A 197 2.69 13.01 21.16
CA GLY A 197 3.15 12.40 22.41
C GLY A 197 2.19 11.36 23.00
N ARG A 198 1.32 10.80 22.16
CA ARG A 198 0.34 9.76 22.52
C ARG A 198 0.81 8.34 22.19
N ALA A 199 1.83 8.21 21.33
CA ALA A 199 2.56 6.98 21.15
C ALA A 199 3.89 7.01 21.93
N ASP A 200 4.38 5.83 22.31
CA ASP A 200 5.69 5.65 22.95
C ASP A 200 6.59 4.63 22.22
N ASP A 201 7.82 4.44 22.72
CA ASP A 201 8.77 3.47 22.15
C ASP A 201 8.23 2.03 22.11
N GLY A 202 7.34 1.68 23.03
CA GLY A 202 6.66 0.38 23.06
C GLY A 202 5.71 0.21 21.88
N ASP A 203 5.03 1.29 21.49
CA ASP A 203 4.16 1.32 20.30
C ASP A 203 4.94 1.21 19.00
N LEU A 204 6.08 1.91 18.90
CA LEU A 204 6.99 1.81 17.76
C LEU A 204 7.57 0.38 17.64
N THR A 205 7.93 -0.22 18.78
CA THR A 205 8.40 -1.61 18.84
C THR A 205 7.31 -2.59 18.40
N ALA A 206 6.06 -2.40 18.87
CA ALA A 206 4.93 -3.24 18.47
C ALA A 206 4.63 -3.12 16.97
N ALA A 207 4.69 -1.90 16.41
CA ALA A 207 4.55 -1.67 14.98
C ALA A 207 5.67 -2.37 14.18
N ALA A 208 6.91 -2.33 14.67
CA ALA A 208 8.03 -3.03 14.05
C ALA A 208 7.88 -4.56 14.07
N SER A 209 7.43 -5.14 15.19
CA SER A 209 7.14 -6.57 15.26
C SER A 209 6.03 -6.98 14.29
N ARG A 210 4.96 -6.17 14.20
CA ARG A 210 3.87 -6.39 13.25
C ARG A 210 4.36 -6.34 11.80
N LEU A 211 5.15 -5.32 11.44
CA LEU A 211 5.70 -5.18 10.09
C LEU A 211 6.63 -6.34 9.72
N THR A 212 7.44 -6.84 10.65
CA THR A 212 8.24 -8.05 10.44
C THR A 212 7.35 -9.26 10.15
N ALA A 213 6.29 -9.47 10.94
CA ALA A 213 5.37 -10.59 10.72
C ALA A 213 4.61 -10.48 9.39
N VAL A 214 4.20 -9.26 9.00
CA VAL A 214 3.58 -9.00 7.68
C VAL A 214 4.58 -9.29 6.56
N ALA A 215 5.84 -8.85 6.68
CA ALA A 215 6.88 -9.13 5.69
C ALA A 215 7.13 -10.63 5.51
N ASP A 216 7.16 -11.41 6.60
CA ASP A 216 7.31 -12.87 6.51
C ASP A 216 6.12 -13.52 5.80
N ARG A 217 4.88 -13.03 6.03
CA ARG A 217 3.70 -13.49 5.29
C ARG A 217 3.73 -13.06 3.81
N LEU A 218 4.19 -11.86 3.50
CA LEU A 218 4.37 -11.40 2.12
C LEU A 218 5.39 -12.26 1.36
N ALA A 219 6.50 -12.62 2.00
CA ALA A 219 7.49 -13.53 1.42
C ALA A 219 6.89 -14.91 1.11
N ALA A 220 6.07 -15.43 2.04
CA ALA A 220 5.34 -16.68 1.86
C ALA A 220 4.28 -16.57 0.75
N LEU A 221 3.57 -15.44 0.65
CA LEU A 221 2.62 -15.14 -0.42
C LEU A 221 3.34 -15.09 -1.78
N ALA A 222 4.42 -14.33 -1.90
CA ALA A 222 5.22 -14.29 -3.13
C ALA A 222 5.68 -15.69 -3.56
N SER A 223 6.09 -16.52 -2.60
CA SER A 223 6.49 -17.90 -2.85
C SER A 223 5.33 -18.80 -3.31
N SER A 224 4.11 -18.60 -2.81
CA SER A 224 2.92 -19.38 -3.19
C SER A 224 2.46 -19.13 -4.63
N MET A 225 2.83 -17.97 -5.19
CA MET A 225 2.50 -17.51 -6.55
C MET A 225 3.51 -17.97 -7.61
N THR A 226 4.42 -18.86 -7.23
CA THR A 226 5.40 -19.48 -8.14
C THR A 226 4.93 -20.86 -8.63
N ALA A 227 5.53 -21.39 -9.70
CA ALA A 227 5.08 -22.63 -10.33
C ALA A 227 5.16 -23.87 -9.41
N SER A 228 6.06 -23.83 -8.42
CA SER A 228 6.23 -24.85 -7.39
C SER A 228 5.72 -24.40 -6.01
N GLY A 229 5.05 -23.24 -5.93
CA GLY A 229 4.53 -22.67 -4.71
C GLY A 229 3.41 -23.52 -4.11
N ARG A 230 3.45 -23.72 -2.78
CA ARG A 230 2.29 -24.29 -2.07
C ARG A 230 1.22 -23.22 -1.91
N PRO A 231 -0.08 -23.57 -1.92
CA PRO A 231 -1.15 -22.63 -1.64
C PRO A 231 -0.92 -21.89 -0.31
N ALA A 232 -1.17 -20.58 -0.30
CA ALA A 232 -1.13 -19.76 0.89
C ALA A 232 -2.36 -20.05 1.78
N ASP A 233 -2.18 -19.92 3.10
CA ASP A 233 -3.30 -19.90 4.04
C ASP A 233 -4.02 -18.53 4.03
N ALA A 234 -5.13 -18.43 4.77
CA ALA A 234 -5.97 -17.22 4.78
C ALA A 234 -5.20 -15.97 5.26
N ALA A 235 -4.40 -16.10 6.31
CA ALA A 235 -3.60 -15.00 6.85
C ALA A 235 -2.50 -14.55 5.88
N THR A 236 -1.85 -15.49 5.19
CA THR A 236 -0.89 -15.19 4.12
C THR A 236 -1.58 -14.51 2.93
N GLU A 237 -2.76 -14.98 2.51
CA GLU A 237 -3.57 -14.34 1.45
C GLU A 237 -4.03 -12.92 1.81
N ALA A 238 -4.19 -12.60 3.10
CA ALA A 238 -4.58 -11.28 3.59
C ALA A 238 -3.41 -10.29 3.74
N SER A 239 -2.16 -10.80 3.77
CA SER A 239 -0.98 -10.02 4.17
C SER A 239 -0.68 -8.82 3.27
N TRP A 240 -1.00 -8.88 1.97
CA TRP A 240 -0.83 -7.75 1.07
C TRP A 240 -1.78 -6.60 1.41
N VAL A 241 -3.04 -6.90 1.76
CA VAL A 241 -4.00 -5.88 2.23
C VAL A 241 -3.50 -5.24 3.52
N GLU A 242 -2.96 -6.04 4.44
CA GLU A 242 -2.39 -5.51 5.68
C GLU A 242 -1.22 -4.57 5.45
N ALA A 243 -0.29 -4.94 4.56
CA ALA A 243 0.86 -4.12 4.23
C ALA A 243 0.42 -2.80 3.58
N LEU A 244 -0.41 -2.85 2.53
CA LEU A 244 -0.91 -1.65 1.87
C LEU A 244 -1.78 -0.81 2.81
N GLY A 245 -2.55 -1.44 3.70
CA GLY A 245 -3.31 -0.78 4.75
C GLY A 245 -2.42 0.02 5.71
N PHE A 246 -1.29 -0.55 6.10
CA PHE A 246 -0.31 0.16 6.91
C PHE A 246 0.31 1.35 6.18
N PHE A 247 0.77 1.19 4.93
CA PHE A 247 1.50 2.22 4.20
C PHE A 247 0.61 3.29 3.54
N GLY A 248 -0.54 2.89 3.01
CA GLY A 248 -1.47 3.70 2.23
C GLY A 248 -2.87 3.87 2.85
N GLY A 249 -3.11 3.32 4.04
CA GLY A 249 -4.37 3.47 4.77
C GLY A 249 -5.41 2.41 4.42
N TRP A 250 -6.42 2.29 5.28
CA TRP A 250 -7.38 1.17 5.29
C TRP A 250 -8.75 1.49 4.68
N ARG A 251 -8.99 2.75 4.30
CA ARG A 251 -10.32 3.20 3.81
C ARG A 251 -10.70 2.54 2.49
N PHE A 252 -9.76 2.45 1.56
CA PHE A 252 -10.00 1.83 0.26
C PHE A 252 -10.33 0.33 0.35
N PRO A 253 -9.54 -0.54 1.01
CA PRO A 253 -9.89 -1.96 1.12
C PRO A 253 -11.17 -2.17 1.95
N ALA A 254 -11.44 -1.33 2.95
CA ALA A 254 -12.69 -1.35 3.70
C ALA A 254 -13.90 -0.99 2.83
N PHE A 255 -13.80 0.01 1.96
CA PHE A 255 -14.82 0.33 0.97
C PHE A 255 -15.05 -0.84 0.00
N LEU A 256 -13.98 -1.45 -0.51
CA LEU A 256 -14.10 -2.60 -1.42
C LEU A 256 -14.77 -3.81 -0.77
N ALA A 257 -14.48 -4.07 0.51
CA ALA A 257 -15.08 -5.16 1.27
C ALA A 257 -16.48 -4.84 1.82
N GLY A 258 -17.00 -3.63 1.60
CA GLY A 258 -18.31 -3.21 2.11
C GLY A 258 -18.36 -2.94 3.61
N LEU A 259 -17.20 -2.68 4.24
CA LEU A 259 -17.09 -2.38 5.68
C LEU A 259 -17.27 -0.89 6.01
N THR A 260 -17.09 -0.01 5.02
CA THR A 260 -17.30 1.44 5.16
C THR A 260 -18.20 1.94 4.04
N GLU A 261 -19.13 2.82 4.38
CA GLU A 261 -19.99 3.49 3.40
C GLU A 261 -19.20 4.55 2.61
N ARG A 262 -19.74 4.90 1.44
CA ARG A 262 -19.16 5.94 0.59
C ARG A 262 -19.29 7.28 1.31
N GLU A 263 -18.21 8.06 1.35
CA GLU A 263 -18.36 9.48 1.72
C GLU A 263 -19.30 10.13 0.70
N ALA A 264 -20.42 10.67 1.17
CA ALA A 264 -21.27 11.51 0.34
C ALA A 264 -20.44 12.73 -0.07
N ASP A 265 -20.49 13.11 -1.35
CA ASP A 265 -19.93 14.38 -1.81
C ASP A 265 -20.67 15.50 -1.05
N THR A 266 -20.10 15.95 0.07
CA THR A 266 -20.42 17.26 0.62
C THR A 266 -19.84 18.26 -0.37
N GLY A 267 -20.73 18.77 -1.23
CA GLY A 267 -20.41 19.63 -2.37
C GLY A 267 -19.77 20.97 -2.03
#